data_AF-A0A0D0CXM3-F1
#
_entry.id   AF-A0A0D0CXM3-F1
#
_cell.length_a   1.000
_cell.length_b   1.000
_cell.length_c   1.000
_cell.angle_alpha   90.00
_cell.angle_beta   90.00
_cell.angle_gamma   90.00
#
_symmetry.space_group_name_H-M   'P 1'
#
loop_
_entity.id
_entity.type
_entity.pdbx_description
1 polymer ?
#
loop_
_entity_poly.entity_id
_entity_poly.type
_entity_poly.pdbx_seq_one_letter_code
_entity_poly.pdbx_strand_id
1 'polypeptide(L)'
;MHSGLPTPPTSSPPPVLTSLSEEALICRKHSLEVRAHMKTRFLPYRHWIVPPPLELYFTTKSLGCSSYMELGFEDIVEGREKFQCGLNQLSDMVVHKAYEAKICILDHLSLTQSETYAQEKQVDFLHAIQGEDNEELSAADEELDCIKGVLADYGITVKGHMAFKHTIYSNNVVALAIANMQLHQISLALGRCTGNNSSEMSDSELSSKDVADNQASDLESSDGDVADDLEYED
;
A
#
# COMPACT_ATOMS: atom_id res chain seq x y z
N MET A 1 50.08 -13.24 16.37
CA MET A 1 49.58 -14.10 15.27
C MET A 1 48.39 -14.85 15.84
N HIS A 2 47.12 -14.74 15.41
CA HIS A 2 46.45 -14.02 14.33
C HIS A 2 45.09 -13.54 14.86
N SER A 3 44.65 -12.36 14.40
CA SER A 3 43.30 -11.82 14.58
C SER A 3 42.29 -12.62 13.76
N GLY A 4 41.18 -13.04 14.37
CA GLY A 4 40.03 -13.61 13.67
C GLY A 4 38.99 -12.53 13.39
N LEU A 5 38.88 -12.11 12.13
CA LEU A 5 37.84 -11.22 11.61
C LEU A 5 36.53 -12.02 11.44
N PRO A 6 35.34 -11.47 11.75
CA PRO A 6 34.07 -12.07 11.35
C PRO A 6 33.78 -11.78 9.87
N THR A 7 33.48 -12.81 9.10
CA THR A 7 33.04 -12.74 7.70
C THR A 7 31.59 -12.23 7.60
N PRO A 8 31.24 -11.44 6.57
CA PRO A 8 29.86 -10.99 6.36
C PRO A 8 28.99 -12.13 5.82
N PRO A 9 27.66 -12.10 6.04
CA PRO A 9 26.75 -13.09 5.46
C PRO A 9 26.64 -12.86 3.95
N THR A 10 27.02 -13.86 3.17
CA THR A 10 26.80 -13.91 1.73
C THR A 10 25.31 -14.09 1.47
N SER A 11 24.60 -13.00 1.18
CA SER A 11 23.25 -13.04 0.63
C SER A 11 23.31 -13.59 -0.80
N SER A 12 22.71 -14.77 -1.01
CA SER A 12 22.48 -15.31 -2.36
C SER A 12 21.48 -14.43 -3.11
N PRO A 13 21.72 -14.11 -4.39
CA PRO A 13 20.73 -13.38 -5.20
C PRO A 13 19.49 -14.27 -5.42
N PRO A 14 18.29 -13.67 -5.52
CA PRO A 14 17.07 -14.43 -5.80
C PRO A 14 17.16 -15.09 -7.18
N PRO A 15 16.54 -16.28 -7.36
CA PRO A 15 16.51 -16.94 -8.65
C PRO A 15 15.81 -16.06 -9.68
N VAL A 16 16.50 -15.78 -10.78
CA VAL A 16 15.95 -15.07 -11.95
C VAL A 16 14.79 -15.91 -12.50
N LEU A 17 13.58 -15.36 -12.42
CA LEU A 17 12.36 -15.93 -13.01
C LEU A 17 12.49 -16.01 -14.53
N THR A 18 12.95 -17.16 -15.03
CA THR A 18 13.00 -17.50 -16.47
C THR A 18 11.63 -17.78 -17.09
N SER A 19 10.56 -17.93 -16.30
CA SER A 19 9.21 -18.26 -16.78
C SER A 19 8.54 -17.12 -17.56
N LEU A 20 8.77 -15.87 -17.14
CA LEU A 20 8.17 -14.67 -17.75
C LEU A 20 8.55 -14.50 -19.24
N SER A 21 9.70 -15.06 -19.64
CA SER A 21 10.17 -15.07 -21.01
C SER A 21 9.41 -16.07 -21.88
N GLU A 22 9.11 -17.27 -21.35
CA GLU A 22 8.40 -18.32 -22.12
C GLU A 22 6.92 -17.97 -22.31
N GLU A 23 6.26 -17.46 -21.27
CA GLU A 23 4.86 -17.01 -21.38
C GLU A 23 4.73 -15.85 -22.38
N ALA A 24 5.65 -14.88 -22.35
CA ALA A 24 5.69 -13.80 -23.33
C ALA A 24 5.90 -14.32 -24.77
N LEU A 25 6.73 -15.37 -24.94
CA LEU A 25 7.00 -15.97 -26.24
C LEU A 25 5.81 -16.78 -26.77
N ILE A 26 5.10 -17.48 -25.88
CA ILE A 26 3.87 -18.22 -26.19
C ILE A 26 2.75 -17.24 -26.59
N CYS A 27 2.54 -16.18 -25.81
CA CYS A 27 1.60 -15.11 -26.13
C CYS A 27 1.91 -14.45 -27.47
N ARG A 28 3.19 -14.18 -27.75
CA ARG A 28 3.63 -13.61 -29.03
C ARG A 28 3.35 -14.56 -30.19
N LYS A 29 3.67 -15.85 -30.04
CA LYS A 29 3.40 -16.87 -31.08
C LYS A 29 1.91 -17.02 -31.36
N HIS A 30 1.09 -17.10 -30.30
CA HIS A 30 -0.37 -17.18 -30.43
C HIS A 30 -0.94 -15.92 -31.10
N SER A 31 -0.46 -14.73 -30.75
CA SER A 31 -0.89 -13.47 -31.41
C SER A 31 -0.56 -13.44 -32.91
N LEU A 32 0.59 -14.01 -33.29
CA LEU A 32 1.02 -14.08 -34.69
C LEU A 32 0.20 -15.12 -35.47
N GLU A 33 -0.11 -16.27 -34.87
CA GLU A 33 -0.98 -17.29 -35.47
C GLU A 33 -2.41 -16.77 -35.64
N VAL A 34 -2.98 -16.11 -34.63
CA VAL A 34 -4.30 -15.47 -34.72
C VAL A 34 -4.30 -14.39 -35.81
N ARG A 35 -3.27 -13.55 -35.88
CA ARG A 35 -3.14 -12.53 -36.93
C ARG A 35 -3.01 -13.14 -38.32
N ALA A 36 -2.26 -14.23 -38.47
CA ALA A 36 -2.12 -14.95 -39.74
C ALA A 36 -3.46 -15.57 -40.16
N HIS A 37 -4.18 -16.19 -39.23
CA HIS A 37 -5.48 -16.80 -39.48
C HIS A 37 -6.57 -15.76 -39.80
N MET A 38 -6.51 -14.60 -39.14
CA MET A 38 -7.35 -13.46 -39.50
C MET A 38 -7.04 -12.96 -40.90
N LYS A 39 -5.76 -12.83 -41.29
CA LYS A 39 -5.39 -12.40 -42.66
C LYS A 39 -5.81 -13.38 -43.75
N THR A 40 -5.87 -14.69 -43.49
CA THR A 40 -6.27 -15.69 -44.49
C THR A 40 -7.78 -15.84 -44.61
N ARG A 41 -8.54 -15.73 -43.50
CA ARG A 41 -10.01 -15.80 -43.52
C ARG A 41 -10.67 -14.46 -43.83
N PHE A 42 -10.06 -13.37 -43.41
CA PHE A 42 -10.53 -12.00 -43.59
C PHE A 42 -9.45 -11.22 -44.34
N LEU A 43 -9.43 -11.38 -45.66
CA LEU A 43 -8.89 -10.34 -46.54
C LEU A 43 -10.02 -9.32 -46.71
N PRO A 44 -10.07 -8.22 -45.94
CA PRO A 44 -11.16 -7.24 -46.07
C PRO A 44 -11.25 -6.69 -47.50
N TYR A 45 -10.16 -6.77 -48.27
CA TYR A 45 -10.14 -6.42 -49.68
C TYR A 45 -9.38 -7.49 -50.48
N ARG A 46 -10.11 -8.32 -51.24
CA ARG A 46 -9.48 -9.10 -52.32
C ARG A 46 -8.83 -8.12 -53.29
N HIS A 47 -7.63 -8.40 -53.75
CA HIS A 47 -6.97 -7.61 -54.79
C HIS A 47 -7.77 -7.76 -56.09
N TRP A 48 -8.68 -6.82 -56.36
CA TRP A 48 -9.42 -6.75 -57.62
C TRP A 48 -8.75 -5.73 -58.52
N ILE A 49 -8.79 -5.97 -59.82
CA ILE A 49 -8.25 -5.12 -60.91
C ILE A 49 -9.10 -3.83 -61.07
N VAL A 50 -9.89 -3.48 -60.06
CA VAL A 50 -10.87 -2.39 -60.03
C VAL A 50 -10.29 -1.26 -59.20
N PRO A 51 -10.57 0.03 -59.50
CA PRO A 51 -10.14 1.15 -58.68
C PRO A 51 -10.42 0.90 -57.19
N PRO A 52 -9.51 1.31 -56.28
CA PRO A 52 -9.68 1.06 -54.86
C PRO A 52 -11.04 1.61 -54.39
N PRO A 53 -11.72 0.91 -53.46
CA PRO A 53 -12.95 1.40 -52.85
C PRO A 53 -12.79 2.84 -52.37
N LEU A 54 -13.87 3.61 -52.43
CA LEU A 54 -13.83 5.03 -52.09
C LEU A 54 -13.29 5.24 -50.66
N GLU A 55 -13.54 4.30 -49.73
CA GLU A 55 -12.99 4.35 -48.37
C GLU A 55 -11.47 4.22 -48.34
N LEU A 56 -10.88 3.40 -49.21
CA LEU A 56 -9.44 3.24 -49.37
C LEU A 56 -8.81 4.47 -50.01
N TYR A 57 -9.49 5.10 -50.97
CA TYR A 57 -9.07 6.36 -51.57
C TYR A 57 -9.08 7.51 -50.55
N PHE A 58 -10.15 7.62 -49.77
CA PHE A 58 -10.27 8.59 -48.69
C PHE A 58 -9.20 8.40 -47.61
N THR A 59 -9.01 7.19 -47.12
CA THR A 59 -8.02 6.90 -46.07
C THR A 59 -6.59 7.13 -46.55
N THR A 60 -6.24 6.73 -47.78
CA THR A 60 -4.90 6.97 -48.34
C THR A 60 -4.59 8.45 -48.54
N LYS A 61 -5.58 9.27 -48.93
CA LYS A 61 -5.46 10.73 -48.96
C LYS A 61 -5.33 11.33 -47.56
N SER A 62 -6.21 10.97 -46.62
CA SER A 62 -6.22 11.53 -45.26
C SER A 62 -5.00 11.14 -44.42
N LEU A 63 -4.40 9.97 -44.67
CA LEU A 63 -3.20 9.49 -43.98
C LEU A 63 -1.89 10.04 -44.58
N GLY A 64 -1.95 10.92 -45.59
CA GLY A 64 -0.77 11.52 -46.21
C GLY A 64 0.14 10.52 -46.95
N CYS A 65 -0.38 9.34 -47.31
CA CYS A 65 0.40 8.26 -47.93
C CYS A 65 0.46 8.36 -49.47
N SER A 66 -0.10 9.41 -50.07
CA SER A 66 -0.21 9.64 -51.52
C SER A 66 0.43 10.98 -51.90
N SER A 67 1.02 11.08 -53.10
CA SER A 67 1.59 12.34 -53.64
C SER A 67 0.51 13.37 -54.00
N TYR A 68 -0.77 13.00 -53.94
CA TYR A 68 -1.92 13.87 -54.14
C TYR A 68 -2.63 14.03 -52.78
N MET A 69 -2.27 15.09 -52.05
CA MET A 69 -2.64 15.29 -50.64
C MET A 69 -3.98 15.99 -50.42
N GLU A 70 -4.58 16.59 -51.45
CA GLU A 70 -5.80 17.36 -51.25
C GLU A 70 -7.05 16.51 -51.48
N LEU A 71 -7.86 16.39 -50.42
CA LEU A 71 -9.28 16.13 -50.57
C LEU A 71 -9.90 17.36 -51.22
N GLY A 72 -10.37 17.22 -52.45
CA GLY A 72 -11.13 18.26 -53.12
C GLY A 72 -12.54 18.36 -52.54
N PHE A 73 -13.21 19.49 -52.82
CA PHE A 73 -14.64 19.63 -52.53
C PHE A 73 -15.47 18.51 -53.18
N GLU A 74 -15.13 18.12 -54.40
CA GLU A 74 -15.79 17.03 -55.13
C GLU A 74 -15.68 15.68 -54.38
N ASP A 75 -14.51 15.37 -53.82
CA ASP A 75 -14.31 14.15 -53.02
C ASP A 75 -15.26 14.16 -51.82
N ILE A 76 -15.36 15.28 -51.10
CA ILE A 76 -16.23 15.44 -49.93
C ILE A 76 -17.71 15.27 -50.29
N VAL A 77 -18.13 15.84 -51.43
CA VAL A 77 -19.52 15.71 -51.93
C VAL A 77 -19.83 14.26 -52.30
N GLU A 78 -18.97 13.63 -53.09
CA GLU A 78 -19.13 12.22 -53.51
C GLU A 78 -19.10 11.27 -52.31
N GLY A 79 -18.17 11.49 -51.37
CA GLY A 79 -18.06 10.71 -50.14
C GLY A 79 -19.30 10.86 -49.25
N ARG A 80 -19.82 12.08 -49.10
CA ARG A 80 -21.07 12.34 -48.36
C ARG A 80 -22.25 11.62 -49.02
N GLU A 81 -22.39 11.74 -50.34
CA GLU A 81 -23.50 11.12 -51.06
C GLU A 81 -23.47 9.60 -50.94
N LYS A 82 -22.30 8.98 -51.15
CA LYS A 82 -22.11 7.53 -50.97
C LYS A 82 -22.36 7.07 -49.54
N PHE A 83 -21.87 7.83 -48.56
CA PHE A 83 -22.12 7.55 -47.15
C PHE A 83 -23.63 7.63 -46.82
N GLN A 84 -24.32 8.66 -47.32
CA GLN A 84 -25.75 8.84 -47.11
C GLN A 84 -26.57 7.75 -47.80
N CYS A 85 -26.22 7.37 -49.03
CA CYS A 85 -26.79 6.21 -49.71
C CYS A 85 -26.56 4.92 -48.92
N GLY A 86 -25.38 4.74 -48.32
CA GLY A 86 -25.08 3.60 -47.46
C GLY A 86 -25.93 3.59 -46.19
N LEU A 87 -26.06 4.74 -45.51
CA LEU A 87 -26.91 4.88 -44.32
C LEU A 87 -28.38 4.60 -44.63
N ASN A 88 -28.89 5.07 -45.77
CA ASN A 88 -30.27 4.83 -46.21
C ASN A 88 -30.56 3.35 -46.55
N GLN A 89 -29.52 2.54 -46.74
CA GLN A 89 -29.65 1.09 -46.96
C GLN A 89 -29.60 0.28 -45.66
N LEU A 90 -29.21 0.90 -44.53
CA LEU A 90 -29.22 0.23 -43.23
C LEU A 90 -30.64 0.07 -42.73
N SER A 91 -30.92 -1.03 -42.03
CA SER A 91 -32.20 -1.19 -41.36
C SER A 91 -32.28 -0.29 -40.12
N ASP A 92 -33.50 0.12 -39.77
CA ASP A 92 -33.76 0.92 -38.57
C ASP A 92 -33.17 0.30 -37.30
N MET A 93 -33.15 -1.04 -37.23
CA MET A 93 -32.53 -1.80 -36.14
C MET A 93 -31.02 -1.51 -36.01
N VAL A 94 -30.28 -1.42 -37.12
CA VAL A 94 -28.84 -1.13 -37.09
C VAL A 94 -28.60 0.32 -36.68
N VAL A 95 -29.41 1.25 -37.19
CA VAL A 95 -29.32 2.68 -36.83
C VAL A 95 -29.63 2.87 -35.34
N HIS A 96 -30.66 2.20 -34.83
CA HIS A 96 -31.02 2.23 -33.42
C HIS A 96 -29.90 1.73 -32.52
N LYS A 97 -29.31 0.56 -32.83
CA LYS A 97 -28.16 0.03 -32.09
C LYS A 97 -26.93 0.93 -32.14
N ALA A 98 -26.68 1.57 -33.29
CA ALA A 98 -25.58 2.53 -33.41
C ALA A 98 -25.82 3.77 -32.52
N TYR A 99 -27.07 4.21 -32.41
CA TYR A 99 -27.46 5.31 -31.51
C TYR A 99 -27.32 4.92 -30.03
N GLU A 100 -27.76 3.73 -29.64
CA GLU A 100 -27.56 3.21 -28.28
C GLU A 100 -26.06 3.09 -27.94
N ALA A 101 -25.26 2.57 -28.86
CA ALA A 101 -23.80 2.48 -28.69
C ALA A 101 -23.17 3.87 -28.53
N LYS A 102 -23.63 4.86 -29.30
CA LYS A 102 -23.16 6.25 -29.16
C LYS A 102 -23.47 6.80 -27.76
N ILE A 103 -24.68 6.58 -27.23
CA ILE A 103 -25.04 7.02 -25.88
C ILE A 103 -24.12 6.35 -24.85
N CYS A 104 -23.97 5.03 -24.92
CA CYS A 104 -23.11 4.29 -24.00
C CYS A 104 -21.66 4.80 -24.01
N ILE A 105 -21.10 5.10 -25.19
CA ILE A 105 -19.76 5.69 -25.32
C ILE A 105 -19.70 7.07 -24.67
N LEU A 106 -20.70 7.92 -24.88
CA LEU A 106 -20.73 9.26 -24.29
C LEU A 106 -20.83 9.20 -22.75
N ASP A 107 -21.67 8.30 -22.21
CA ASP A 107 -21.79 8.10 -20.77
C ASP A 107 -20.47 7.61 -20.17
N HIS A 108 -19.79 6.66 -20.84
CA HIS A 108 -18.49 6.18 -20.39
C HIS A 108 -17.42 7.27 -20.43
N LEU A 109 -17.41 8.11 -21.47
CA LEU A 109 -16.49 9.25 -21.54
C LEU A 109 -16.75 10.25 -20.40
N SER A 110 -18.02 10.56 -20.13
CA SER A 110 -18.41 11.43 -19.02
C SER A 110 -17.98 10.85 -17.66
N LEU A 111 -18.16 9.55 -17.46
CA LEU A 111 -17.74 8.87 -16.25
C LEU A 111 -16.22 8.94 -16.06
N THR A 112 -15.45 8.59 -17.09
CA THR A 112 -13.98 8.66 -17.05
C THR A 112 -13.48 10.09 -16.78
N GLN A 113 -14.14 11.10 -17.36
CA GLN A 113 -13.80 12.50 -17.08
C GLN A 113 -14.07 12.86 -15.62
N SER A 114 -15.20 12.45 -15.07
CA SER A 114 -15.54 12.70 -13.65
C SER A 114 -14.59 12.01 -12.68
N GLU A 115 -14.16 10.78 -13.01
CA GLU A 115 -13.19 10.03 -12.23
C GLU A 115 -11.82 10.71 -12.23
N THR A 116 -11.37 11.17 -13.40
CA THR A 116 -10.10 11.91 -13.53
C THR A 116 -10.13 13.18 -12.68
N TYR A 117 -11.23 13.94 -12.74
CA TYR A 117 -11.42 15.14 -11.92
C TYR A 117 -11.42 14.84 -10.41
N ALA A 118 -12.07 13.75 -9.99
CA ALA A 118 -12.06 13.35 -8.59
C ALA A 118 -10.65 12.98 -8.10
N GLN A 119 -9.87 12.28 -8.92
CA GLN A 119 -8.46 11.95 -8.61
C GLN A 119 -7.60 13.21 -8.50
N GLU A 120 -7.75 14.17 -9.41
CA GLU A 120 -7.06 15.46 -9.33
C GLU A 120 -7.38 16.19 -8.02
N LYS A 121 -8.66 16.22 -7.63
CA LYS A 121 -9.08 16.82 -6.36
C LYS A 121 -8.51 16.11 -5.14
N GLN A 122 -8.40 14.78 -5.18
CA GLN A 122 -7.78 14.01 -4.11
C GLN A 122 -6.28 14.33 -3.98
N VAL A 123 -5.57 14.49 -5.10
CA VAL A 123 -4.16 14.89 -5.11
C VAL A 123 -4.00 16.30 -4.53
N ASP A 124 -4.85 17.25 -4.93
CA ASP A 124 -4.84 18.62 -4.38
C ASP A 124 -5.02 18.59 -2.85
N PHE A 125 -5.94 17.77 -2.34
CA PHE A 125 -6.19 17.63 -0.90
C PHE A 125 -4.99 17.05 -0.16
N LEU A 126 -4.38 15.99 -0.70
CA LEU A 126 -3.16 15.40 -0.11
C LEU A 126 -2.00 16.39 -0.10
N HIS A 127 -1.85 17.20 -1.15
CA HIS A 127 -0.84 18.23 -1.21
C HIS A 127 -1.07 19.32 -0.15
N ALA A 128 -2.33 19.68 0.12
CA ALA A 128 -2.67 20.63 1.18
C ALA A 128 -2.27 20.09 2.57
N ILE A 129 -2.62 18.84 2.89
CA ILE A 129 -2.20 18.19 4.15
C ILE A 129 -0.68 18.14 4.26
N GLN A 130 0.00 17.70 3.20
CA GLN A 130 1.46 17.66 3.20
C GLN A 130 2.08 19.05 3.40
N GLY A 131 1.45 20.10 2.88
CA GLY A 131 1.86 21.47 3.12
C GLY A 131 1.78 21.86 4.59
N GLU A 132 0.65 21.56 5.24
CA GLU A 132 0.41 21.81 6.66
C GLU A 132 1.40 21.04 7.55
N ASP A 133 1.57 19.73 7.30
CA ASP A 133 2.52 18.89 8.05
C ASP A 133 3.96 19.43 7.95
N ASN A 134 4.36 19.88 6.76
CA ASN A 134 5.70 20.45 6.55
C ASN A 134 5.88 21.80 7.27
N GLU A 135 4.83 22.62 7.33
CA GLU A 135 4.86 23.89 8.07
C GLU A 135 4.96 23.64 9.58
N GLU A 136 4.19 22.70 10.12
CA GLU A 136 4.26 22.29 11.52
C GLU A 136 5.64 21.73 11.88
N LEU A 137 6.20 20.84 11.04
CA LEU A 137 7.55 20.32 11.22
C LEU A 137 8.61 21.42 11.18
N SER A 138 8.47 22.39 10.28
CA SER A 138 9.40 23.52 10.20
C SER A 138 9.34 24.39 11.47
N ALA A 139 8.14 24.63 12.01
CA ALA A 139 7.97 25.38 13.24
C ALA A 139 8.58 24.63 14.45
N ALA A 140 8.38 23.32 14.51
CA ALA A 140 8.96 22.47 15.55
C ALA A 140 10.50 22.44 15.47
N ASP A 141 11.07 22.39 14.26
CA ASP A 141 12.52 22.45 14.06
C ASP A 141 13.10 23.80 14.51
N GLU A 142 12.41 24.92 14.22
CA GLU A 142 12.83 26.25 14.68
C GLU A 142 12.79 26.37 16.21
N GLU A 143 11.73 25.85 16.85
CA GLU A 143 11.64 25.81 18.32
C GLU A 143 12.77 24.94 18.92
N LEU A 144 13.02 23.77 18.32
CA LEU A 144 14.08 22.86 18.75
C LEU A 144 15.46 23.53 18.64
N ASP A 145 15.72 24.25 17.55
CA ASP A 145 16.97 24.98 17.36
C ASP A 145 17.13 26.16 18.35
N CYS A 146 16.03 26.84 18.69
CA CYS A 146 16.02 27.83 19.77
C CYS A 146 16.42 27.20 21.11
N ILE A 147 15.82 26.06 21.47
CA ILE A 147 16.16 25.32 22.70
C ILE A 147 17.62 24.87 22.70
N LYS A 148 18.13 24.35 21.57
CA LYS A 148 19.56 23.98 21.45
C LYS A 148 20.47 25.20 21.66
N GLY A 149 20.10 26.36 21.11
CA GLY A 149 20.83 27.61 21.30
C GLY A 149 20.93 27.99 22.77
N VAL A 150 19.80 27.99 23.48
CA VAL A 150 19.76 28.26 24.93
C VAL A 150 20.63 27.28 25.71
N LEU A 151 20.52 25.97 25.43
CA LEU A 151 21.36 24.96 26.11
C LEU A 151 22.85 25.17 25.85
N ALA A 152 23.23 25.55 24.63
CA ALA A 152 24.60 25.87 24.27
C ALA A 152 25.12 27.09 25.05
N ASP A 153 24.31 28.15 25.19
CA ASP A 153 24.67 29.36 25.96
C ASP A 153 24.89 29.07 27.45
N TYR A 154 24.12 28.14 28.02
CA TYR A 154 24.33 27.66 29.38
C TYR A 154 25.50 26.65 29.51
N GLY A 155 26.19 26.34 28.41
CA GLY A 155 27.29 25.36 28.37
C GLY A 155 26.83 23.92 28.61
N ILE A 156 25.52 23.65 28.54
CA ILE A 156 24.93 22.34 28.78
C ILE A 156 25.04 21.54 27.49
N THR A 157 26.06 20.70 27.41
CA THR A 157 26.16 19.73 26.31
C THR A 157 25.31 18.50 26.62
N VAL A 158 24.56 18.02 25.64
CA VAL A 158 23.78 16.76 25.76
C VAL A 158 24.67 15.63 26.26
N LYS A 159 25.89 15.53 25.74
CA LYS A 159 26.89 14.53 26.14
C LYS A 159 27.31 14.67 27.61
N GLY A 160 27.52 15.89 28.10
CA GLY A 160 27.86 16.15 29.50
C GLY A 160 26.72 15.82 30.45
N HIS A 161 25.49 16.22 30.11
CA HIS A 161 24.31 15.90 30.91
C HIS A 161 24.03 14.38 30.94
N MET A 162 24.20 13.68 29.81
CA MET A 162 24.04 12.23 29.75
C MET A 162 25.11 11.51 30.59
N ALA A 163 26.37 11.95 30.50
CA ALA A 163 27.45 11.42 31.34
C ALA A 163 27.14 11.60 32.84
N PHE A 164 26.65 12.79 33.24
CA PHE A 164 26.23 13.05 34.61
C PHE A 164 25.09 12.12 35.07
N LYS A 165 24.05 11.93 34.25
CA LYS A 165 22.96 11.00 34.55
C LYS A 165 23.45 9.55 34.67
N HIS A 166 24.35 9.12 33.80
CA HIS A 166 24.98 7.81 33.91
C HIS A 166 25.79 7.66 35.20
N THR A 167 26.57 8.67 35.59
CA THR A 167 27.29 8.66 36.87
C THR A 167 26.36 8.55 38.07
N ILE A 168 25.26 9.32 38.10
CA ILE A 168 24.25 9.20 39.17
C ILE A 168 23.66 7.80 39.20
N TYR A 169 23.25 7.27 38.05
CA TYR A 169 22.70 5.92 37.96
C TYR A 169 23.70 4.88 38.46
N SER A 170 24.95 4.94 38.04
CA SER A 170 26.01 4.04 38.51
C SER A 170 26.21 4.14 40.02
N ASN A 171 26.21 5.35 40.60
CA ASN A 171 26.32 5.53 42.04
C ASN A 171 25.13 4.91 42.80
N ASN A 172 23.91 5.06 42.27
CA ASN A 172 22.72 4.44 42.85
C ASN A 172 22.78 2.91 42.78
N VAL A 173 23.28 2.34 41.68
CA VAL A 173 23.48 0.89 41.54
C VAL A 173 24.51 0.36 42.54
N VAL A 174 25.61 1.09 42.76
CA VAL A 174 26.62 0.74 43.77
C VAL A 174 26.03 0.81 45.17
N ALA A 175 25.29 1.87 45.51
CA ALA A 175 24.63 2.01 46.80
C ALA A 175 23.64 0.87 47.07
N LEU A 176 22.85 0.48 46.05
CA LEU A 176 21.92 -0.63 46.12
C LEU A 176 22.64 -1.97 46.32
N ALA A 177 23.76 -2.20 45.62
CA ALA A 177 24.57 -3.41 45.79
C ALA A 177 25.16 -3.52 47.21
N ILE A 178 25.64 -2.41 47.77
CA ILE A 178 26.13 -2.36 49.15
C ILE A 178 25.00 -2.67 50.14
N ALA A 179 23.84 -2.03 49.98
CA ALA A 179 22.67 -2.29 50.82
C ALA A 179 22.26 -3.77 50.76
N ASN A 180 22.29 -4.37 49.56
CA ASN A 180 21.97 -5.79 49.38
C ASN A 180 23.00 -6.72 50.05
N MET A 181 24.30 -6.40 49.97
CA MET A 181 25.33 -7.13 50.71
C MET A 181 25.14 -7.03 52.23
N GLN A 182 24.82 -5.84 52.74
CA GLN A 182 24.55 -5.62 54.17
C GLN A 182 23.32 -6.41 54.63
N LEU A 183 22.25 -6.40 53.83
CA LEU A 183 21.05 -7.19 54.10
C LEU A 183 21.36 -8.69 54.14
N HIS A 184 22.18 -9.19 53.21
CA HIS A 184 22.61 -10.58 53.20
C HIS A 184 23.44 -10.95 54.44
N GLN A 185 24.36 -10.09 54.88
CA GLN A 185 25.14 -10.30 56.10
C GLN A 185 24.25 -10.35 57.35
N ILE A 186 23.27 -9.46 57.45
CA ILE A 186 22.29 -9.47 58.55
C ILE A 186 21.47 -10.76 58.54
N SER A 187 21.01 -11.19 57.36
CA SER A 187 20.28 -12.46 57.19
C SER A 187 21.11 -13.68 57.63
N LEU A 188 22.38 -13.74 57.25
CA LEU A 188 23.30 -14.80 57.69
C LEU A 188 23.56 -14.77 59.20
N ALA A 189 23.77 -13.59 59.79
CA ALA A 189 23.96 -13.44 61.23
C ALA A 189 22.72 -13.85 62.02
N LEU A 190 21.53 -13.47 61.54
CA LEU A 190 20.25 -13.84 62.15
C LEU A 190 19.99 -15.35 62.04
N GLY A 191 20.27 -15.97 60.88
CA GLY A 191 20.19 -17.43 60.71
C GLY A 191 21.15 -18.21 61.60
N ARG A 192 22.31 -17.62 61.95
CA ARG A 192 23.31 -18.22 62.85
C ARG A 192 22.94 -18.09 64.33
N CYS A 193 22.24 -17.02 64.71
CA CYS A 193 21.69 -16.86 66.07
C CYS A 193 20.51 -17.80 66.36
N THR A 194 19.83 -18.30 65.32
CA THR A 194 18.72 -19.27 65.44
C THR A 194 19.21 -20.73 65.44
N GLY A 195 20.48 -20.98 65.14
CA GLY A 195 21.06 -22.32 65.05
C GLY A 195 22.17 -22.53 66.06
N ASN A 196 21.80 -22.84 67.32
CA ASN A 196 22.46 -23.83 68.18
C ASN A 196 21.84 -23.81 69.57
N ASN A 197 20.83 -24.68 69.76
CA ASN A 197 20.63 -25.50 70.96
C ASN A 197 19.85 -26.76 70.53
N SER A 198 20.53 -27.91 70.61
CA SER A 198 19.95 -29.26 70.68
C SER A 198 18.96 -29.35 71.86
N SER A 199 18.01 -30.26 72.01
CA SER A 199 17.57 -31.52 71.40
C SER A 199 16.23 -31.84 72.08
N GLU A 200 15.29 -32.52 71.41
CA GLU A 200 14.48 -33.65 71.92
C GLU A 200 13.25 -33.89 71.03
N MET A 201 13.32 -35.02 70.33
CA MET A 201 12.26 -36.01 70.10
C MET A 201 10.85 -35.67 70.61
N SER A 202 9.88 -35.60 69.69
CA SER A 202 8.62 -36.35 69.85
C SER A 202 7.80 -36.35 68.57
N ASP A 203 7.50 -37.56 68.12
CA ASP A 203 6.52 -37.87 67.09
C ASP A 203 5.14 -37.35 67.48
N SER A 204 4.41 -36.76 66.51
CA SER A 204 2.97 -36.99 66.46
C SER A 204 2.43 -36.81 65.06
N GLU A 205 1.66 -37.82 64.68
CA GLU A 205 1.07 -38.12 63.40
C GLU A 205 0.01 -37.11 62.96
N LEU A 206 -0.05 -36.95 61.63
CA LEU A 206 -1.25 -36.90 60.79
C LEU A 206 -2.58 -36.54 61.47
N SER A 207 -3.19 -35.42 61.05
CA SER A 207 -4.66 -35.38 60.96
C SER A 207 -5.19 -34.26 60.06
N SER A 208 -5.58 -34.67 58.85
CA SER A 208 -6.85 -34.39 58.15
C SER A 208 -7.20 -32.92 57.80
N LYS A 209 -7.73 -32.56 56.63
CA LYS A 209 -8.56 -33.30 55.67
C LYS A 209 -8.68 -32.46 54.38
N ASP A 210 -8.42 -33.08 53.22
CA ASP A 210 -8.98 -32.62 51.94
C ASP A 210 -10.51 -32.73 51.98
N VAL A 211 -11.23 -31.68 51.55
CA VAL A 211 -12.55 -31.72 50.87
C VAL A 211 -12.68 -30.35 50.19
N ALA A 212 -12.39 -30.21 48.90
CA ALA A 212 -13.28 -30.47 47.75
C ALA A 212 -14.43 -29.46 47.61
N ASP A 213 -14.55 -29.00 46.37
CA ASP A 213 -15.81 -28.81 45.66
C ASP A 213 -16.74 -27.68 46.12
N ASN A 214 -16.81 -26.64 45.29
CA ASN A 214 -17.89 -26.48 44.29
C ASN A 214 -17.93 -25.00 43.84
N GLN A 215 -17.84 -24.76 42.52
CA GLN A 215 -18.97 -24.36 41.66
C GLN A 215 -19.57 -23.01 42.09
N ALA A 216 -19.90 -22.08 41.22
CA ALA A 216 -19.97 -21.96 39.78
C ALA A 216 -20.49 -20.54 39.54
N SER A 217 -20.67 -20.22 38.26
CA SER A 217 -21.51 -19.11 37.79
C SER A 217 -20.79 -17.77 37.85
N ASP A 218 -20.21 -17.25 36.77
CA ASP A 218 -20.83 -17.07 35.44
C ASP A 218 -22.21 -16.41 35.57
N LEU A 219 -22.36 -15.28 34.87
CA LEU A 219 -23.59 -14.68 34.32
C LEU A 219 -23.28 -13.19 34.13
N GLU A 220 -22.85 -12.80 32.93
CA GLU A 220 -23.72 -12.45 31.79
C GLU A 220 -24.11 -10.96 31.88
N SER A 221 -23.62 -10.16 30.93
CA SER A 221 -24.30 -9.86 29.67
C SER A 221 -25.42 -8.83 29.86
N SER A 222 -25.30 -7.70 29.17
CA SER A 222 -26.46 -7.17 28.45
C SER A 222 -25.99 -6.22 27.37
N ASP A 223 -26.44 -6.54 26.16
CA ASP A 223 -26.47 -5.72 24.96
C ASP A 223 -26.81 -4.25 25.20
N GLY A 224 -26.21 -3.42 24.34
CA GLY A 224 -26.60 -2.06 24.07
C GLY A 224 -26.31 -1.73 22.61
N ASP A 225 -27.01 -2.44 21.73
CA ASP A 225 -27.20 -2.09 20.32
C ASP A 225 -27.84 -0.68 20.26
N VAL A 226 -27.09 0.32 19.78
CA VAL A 226 -27.64 1.65 19.48
C VAL A 226 -27.51 1.85 17.98
N ALA A 227 -28.61 1.57 17.29
CA ALA A 227 -28.88 2.10 15.98
C ALA A 227 -29.02 3.63 16.09
N ASP A 228 -28.15 4.37 15.40
CA ASP A 228 -28.42 5.77 15.06
C ASP A 228 -29.39 5.80 13.89
N ASP A 229 -30.67 5.94 14.24
CA ASP A 229 -31.78 6.24 13.36
C ASP A 229 -31.75 7.76 13.08
N LEU A 230 -31.26 8.16 11.90
CA LEU A 230 -31.34 9.54 11.44
C LEU A 230 -32.67 9.74 10.69
N GLU A 231 -33.67 10.19 11.46
CA GLU A 231 -34.92 10.76 11.01
C GLU A 231 -34.63 12.00 10.15
N TYR A 232 -35.02 11.96 8.87
CA TYR A 232 -35.19 13.15 8.04
C TYR A 232 -36.57 13.73 8.33
N GLU A 233 -36.62 14.88 8.99
CA GLU A 233 -37.80 15.73 9.00
C GLU A 233 -37.96 16.43 7.63
N ASP A 234 -39.24 16.58 7.23
CA ASP A 234 -39.81 16.96 5.92
C ASP A 234 -39.10 18.09 5.12
#